data_AF-A0A5N6XI33-F1
#
_entry.id   AF-A0A5N6XI33-F1
#
_cell.length_a   1.000
_cell.length_b   1.000
_cell.length_c   1.000
_cell.angle_alpha   90.00
_cell.angle_beta   90.00
_cell.angle_gamma   90.00
#
_symmetry.space_group_name_H-M   'P 1'
#
loop_
_entity.id
_entity.type
_entity.pdbx_description
1 polymer ?
#
loop_
_entity_poly.entity_id
_entity_poly.type
_entity_poly.pdbx_seq_one_letter_code
_entity_poly.pdbx_strand_id
1 'polypeptide(L)'
;MDNFTPTFGYDRFIVYKTWSYDDSIIYQMTTWTDITAYGLSWFSPTKLNVLFLKVQLPTFQEAYDRLSTSGIELDPDIRSGLNHDMETMILQKVSLWKAVSGESIKSFCRANSRDIIVGPPEVVGHLRIFTIVWAPQSNDRPKLEGMRAFIQENFAWQLWESRVESVIRKPIQWFGRTAARIFLWDSIHP
;
A
#
# COMPACT_ATOMS: atom_id res chain seq x y z
N MET A 1 -6.55 6.40 16.48
CA MET A 1 -6.47 6.48 15.00
C MET A 1 -5.09 5.97 14.57
N ASP A 2 -4.69 4.84 15.16
CA ASP A 2 -3.27 4.56 15.49
C ASP A 2 -2.74 3.33 14.74
N ASN A 3 -3.43 2.98 13.65
CA ASN A 3 -3.12 1.78 12.86
C ASN A 3 -2.02 2.04 11.82
N PHE A 4 -1.51 3.28 11.71
CA PHE A 4 -0.40 3.64 10.83
C PHE A 4 0.93 3.53 11.58
N THR A 5 1.98 3.09 10.88
CA THR A 5 3.33 3.12 11.46
C THR A 5 3.84 4.56 11.60
N PRO A 6 4.81 4.82 12.51
CA PRO A 6 5.39 6.14 12.67
C PRO A 6 5.95 6.70 11.36
N THR A 7 6.56 5.85 10.55
CA THR A 7 7.19 6.22 9.27
C THR A 7 6.21 6.41 8.12
N PHE A 8 4.93 5.98 8.25
CA PHE A 8 3.97 5.99 7.14
C PHE A 8 3.77 7.38 6.53
N GLY A 9 3.91 8.45 7.32
CA GLY A 9 3.73 9.82 6.82
C GLY A 9 4.79 10.25 5.79
N TYR A 10 5.98 9.64 5.84
CA TYR A 10 7.08 9.93 4.92
C TYR A 10 7.03 9.11 3.64
N ASP A 11 6.17 8.09 3.59
CA ASP A 11 6.01 7.25 2.42
C ASP A 11 5.31 8.01 1.28
N ARG A 12 5.63 7.62 0.06
CA ARG A 12 4.91 8.08 -1.14
C ARG A 12 4.28 6.88 -1.79
N PHE A 13 2.99 6.94 -2.07
CA PHE A 13 2.18 5.84 -2.59
C PHE A 13 1.80 6.12 -4.03
N ILE A 14 1.90 5.11 -4.88
CA ILE A 14 1.44 5.14 -6.26
C ILE A 14 0.34 4.11 -6.40
N VAL A 15 -0.77 4.49 -7.02
CA VAL A 15 -1.84 3.54 -7.36
C VAL A 15 -1.25 2.55 -8.37
N TYR A 16 -1.50 1.26 -8.20
CA TYR A 16 -0.95 0.22 -9.06
C TYR A 16 -2.07 -0.54 -9.78
N LYS A 17 -3.20 -0.71 -9.11
CA LYS A 17 -4.38 -1.38 -9.65
C LYS A 17 -5.64 -0.79 -9.06
N THR A 18 -6.72 -0.89 -9.82
CA THR A 18 -8.04 -0.46 -9.36
C THR A 18 -9.11 -1.49 -9.69
N TRP A 19 -10.15 -1.63 -8.88
CA TRP A 19 -11.26 -2.56 -9.15
C TRP A 19 -12.59 -1.91 -8.85
N SER A 20 -13.63 -2.35 -9.55
CA SER A 20 -15.01 -2.23 -9.08
C SER A 20 -15.36 -3.50 -8.31
N TYR A 21 -15.87 -3.36 -7.10
CA TYR A 21 -16.20 -4.47 -6.20
C TYR A 21 -17.30 -4.05 -5.22
N ASP A 22 -18.43 -4.76 -5.22
CA ASP A 22 -19.52 -4.56 -4.24
C ASP A 22 -19.96 -3.08 -4.12
N ASP A 23 -20.39 -2.51 -5.25
CA ASP A 23 -20.78 -1.09 -5.41
C ASP A 23 -19.75 -0.08 -4.87
N SER A 24 -18.48 -0.48 -4.90
CA SER A 24 -17.36 0.30 -4.40
C SER A 24 -16.19 0.26 -5.37
N ILE A 25 -15.34 1.27 -5.30
CA ILE A 25 -14.08 1.33 -6.02
C ILE A 25 -12.92 1.05 -5.07
N ILE A 26 -12.04 0.14 -5.45
CA ILE A 26 -10.84 -0.19 -4.68
C ILE A 26 -9.62 0.29 -5.42
N TYR A 27 -8.76 1.05 -4.74
CA TYR A 27 -7.44 1.45 -5.20
C TYR A 27 -6.38 0.67 -4.41
N GLN A 28 -5.57 -0.14 -5.08
CA GLN A 28 -4.34 -0.68 -4.51
C GLN A 28 -3.23 0.32 -4.78
N MET A 29 -2.54 0.76 -3.73
CA MET A 29 -1.38 1.62 -3.80
C MET A 29 -0.16 0.94 -3.19
N THR A 30 1.03 1.20 -3.72
CA THR A 30 2.30 0.69 -3.21
C THR A 30 3.29 1.83 -3.03
N THR A 31 4.24 1.68 -2.11
CA THR A 31 5.28 2.70 -1.91
C THR A 31 6.15 2.87 -3.16
N TRP A 32 6.30 4.10 -3.64
CA TRP A 32 7.04 4.48 -4.87
C TRP A 32 8.49 3.99 -4.89
N THR A 33 9.10 3.84 -3.73
CA THR A 33 10.42 3.23 -3.60
C THR A 33 10.40 1.73 -3.88
N ASP A 34 9.40 1.15 -4.54
CA ASP A 34 9.22 -0.29 -4.75
C ASP A 34 10.53 -0.98 -5.14
N ILE A 35 11.30 -0.47 -6.10
CA ILE A 35 12.60 -1.04 -6.50
C ILE A 35 13.68 -0.89 -5.41
N THR A 36 13.82 0.29 -4.81
CA THR A 36 14.86 0.57 -3.78
C THR A 36 14.53 -0.09 -2.44
N ALA A 37 13.25 -0.11 -2.03
CA ALA A 37 12.72 -0.75 -0.84
C ALA A 37 12.70 -2.27 -1.00
N TYR A 38 12.38 -2.78 -2.20
CA TYR A 38 12.56 -4.19 -2.55
C TYR A 38 14.04 -4.56 -2.42
N GLY A 39 14.96 -3.81 -3.05
CA GLY A 39 16.40 -4.02 -2.93
C GLY A 39 16.90 -3.96 -1.49
N LEU A 40 16.52 -2.93 -0.73
CA LEU A 40 16.89 -2.78 0.68
C LEU A 40 16.26 -3.86 1.57
N SER A 41 15.08 -4.39 1.23
CA SER A 41 14.44 -5.46 2.02
C SER A 41 15.16 -6.82 1.92
N TRP A 42 16.11 -6.98 0.99
CA TRP A 42 17.04 -8.14 0.99
C TRP A 42 18.08 -8.04 2.11
N PHE A 43 18.48 -6.82 2.49
CA PHE A 43 19.59 -6.57 3.43
C PHE A 43 19.14 -5.95 4.76
N SER A 44 17.91 -5.43 4.83
CA SER A 44 17.28 -4.78 5.98
C SER A 44 15.87 -5.35 6.19
N PRO A 45 15.31 -5.38 7.42
CA PRO A 45 13.92 -5.78 7.67
C PRO A 45 12.87 -4.77 7.16
N THR A 46 13.19 -4.02 6.10
CA THR A 46 12.30 -3.06 5.46
C THR A 46 11.07 -3.80 4.92
N LYS A 47 9.88 -3.27 5.22
CA LYS A 47 8.62 -3.79 4.71
C LYS A 47 8.11 -2.88 3.61
N LEU A 48 7.64 -3.46 2.51
CA LEU A 48 6.92 -2.72 1.48
C LEU A 48 5.50 -2.45 1.99
N ASN A 49 5.09 -1.19 2.01
CA ASN A 49 3.74 -0.82 2.43
C ASN A 49 2.81 -0.89 1.22
N VAL A 50 1.75 -1.69 1.33
CA VAL A 50 0.67 -1.81 0.35
C VAL A 50 -0.59 -1.28 1.00
N LEU A 51 -1.30 -0.40 0.32
CA LEU A 51 -2.54 0.20 0.80
C LEU A 51 -3.69 -0.22 -0.12
N PHE A 52 -4.74 -0.79 0.45
CA PHE A 52 -6.03 -0.96 -0.21
C PHE A 52 -6.99 0.10 0.31
N LEU A 53 -7.35 1.06 -0.54
CA LEU A 53 -8.33 2.09 -0.26
C LEU A 53 -9.64 1.74 -0.98
N LYS A 54 -10.65 1.29 -0.23
CA LYS A 54 -12.03 1.09 -0.72
C LYS A 54 -12.81 2.38 -0.53
N VAL A 55 -13.39 2.90 -1.61
CA VAL A 55 -14.33 4.02 -1.62
C VAL A 55 -15.71 3.44 -1.94
N GLN A 56 -16.64 3.52 -1.00
CA GLN A 56 -18.03 3.02 -1.17
C GLN A 56 -18.83 3.97 -2.06
N LEU A 57 -18.45 4.01 -3.34
CA LEU A 57 -19.13 4.69 -4.44
C LEU A 57 -19.11 3.77 -5.67
N PRO A 58 -20.17 3.78 -6.48
CA PRO A 58 -20.36 2.78 -7.53
C PRO A 58 -19.48 2.99 -8.76
N THR A 59 -18.91 4.18 -8.96
CA THR A 59 -18.18 4.52 -10.19
C THR A 59 -16.79 5.08 -9.93
N PHE A 60 -15.84 4.79 -10.83
CA PHE A 60 -14.46 5.31 -10.78
C PHE A 60 -14.42 6.83 -10.79
N GLN A 61 -15.25 7.48 -11.61
CA GLN A 61 -15.29 8.93 -11.72
C GLN A 61 -15.74 9.57 -10.41
N GLU A 62 -16.84 9.08 -9.82
CA GLU A 62 -17.33 9.61 -8.55
C GLU A 62 -16.32 9.38 -7.42
N ALA A 63 -15.73 8.19 -7.34
CA ALA A 63 -14.73 7.87 -6.33
C ALA A 63 -13.47 8.75 -6.48
N TYR A 64 -12.98 8.93 -7.71
CA TYR A 64 -11.83 9.78 -8.02
C TYR A 64 -12.11 11.25 -7.67
N ASP A 65 -13.23 11.81 -8.14
CA ASP A 65 -13.57 13.22 -7.95
C ASP A 65 -13.77 13.51 -6.46
N ARG A 66 -14.35 12.57 -5.70
CA ARG A 66 -14.52 12.67 -4.24
C ARG A 66 -13.20 12.59 -3.48
N LEU A 67 -12.30 11.70 -3.87
CA LEU A 67 -10.96 11.61 -3.27
C LEU A 67 -10.17 12.89 -3.50
N SER A 68 -10.18 13.43 -4.73
CA SER A 68 -9.52 14.68 -5.08
C SER A 68 -10.03 15.85 -4.23
N THR A 69 -11.36 15.98 -4.11
CA THR A 69 -11.98 17.03 -3.27
C THR A 69 -11.64 16.87 -1.78
N SER A 70 -11.32 15.66 -1.34
CA SER A 70 -10.98 15.36 0.06
C SER A 70 -9.46 15.40 0.34
N GLY A 71 -8.65 15.86 -0.61
CA GLY A 71 -7.20 16.05 -0.46
C GLY A 71 -6.34 14.86 -0.87
N ILE A 72 -6.92 13.84 -1.52
CA ILE A 72 -6.19 12.71 -2.13
C ILE A 72 -6.12 12.94 -3.63
N GLU A 73 -5.04 13.56 -4.09
CA GLU A 73 -4.80 13.83 -5.50
C GLU A 73 -4.16 12.62 -6.18
N LEU A 74 -4.98 11.85 -6.89
CA LEU A 74 -4.54 10.74 -7.73
C LEU A 74 -4.08 11.23 -9.11
N ASP A 75 -3.43 10.36 -9.86
CA ASP A 75 -3.10 10.60 -11.27
C ASP A 75 -4.40 10.67 -12.12
N PRO A 76 -4.59 11.70 -12.98
CA PRO A 76 -5.77 11.84 -13.82
C PRO A 76 -6.09 10.64 -14.69
N ASP A 77 -5.07 9.89 -15.11
CA ASP A 77 -5.22 8.69 -15.94
C ASP A 77 -6.02 7.59 -15.21
N ILE A 78 -6.11 7.66 -13.88
CA ILE A 78 -6.85 6.70 -13.04
C ILE A 78 -8.34 7.02 -12.95
N ARG A 79 -8.80 8.20 -13.42
CA ARG A 79 -10.20 8.65 -13.26
C ARG A 79 -11.24 7.69 -13.83
N SER A 80 -10.87 6.91 -14.85
CA SER A 80 -11.73 5.89 -15.47
C SER A 80 -11.42 4.46 -15.02
N GLY A 81 -10.53 4.29 -14.04
CA GLY A 81 -9.96 3.00 -13.65
C GLY A 81 -8.73 2.64 -14.50
N LEU A 82 -7.84 1.85 -13.92
CA LEU A 82 -6.66 1.33 -14.59
C LEU A 82 -6.96 0.01 -15.28
N ASN A 83 -6.43 -0.12 -16.49
CA ASN A 83 -6.45 -1.38 -17.22
C ASN A 83 -5.37 -2.32 -16.64
N HIS A 84 -5.73 -3.59 -16.41
CA HIS A 84 -4.87 -4.57 -15.73
C HIS A 84 -4.00 -5.40 -16.68
N ASP A 85 -3.86 -4.99 -17.93
CA ASP A 85 -3.01 -5.66 -18.90
C ASP A 85 -1.52 -5.46 -18.58
N MET A 86 -0.71 -6.48 -18.90
CA MET A 86 0.73 -6.49 -18.58
C MET A 86 1.48 -5.31 -19.17
N GLU A 87 1.10 -4.85 -20.36
CA GLU A 87 1.75 -3.73 -21.05
C GLU A 87 1.47 -2.41 -20.32
N THR A 88 0.22 -2.15 -19.93
CA THR A 88 -0.13 -1.02 -19.07
C THR A 88 0.58 -1.11 -17.72
N MET A 89 0.68 -2.29 -17.09
CA MET A 89 1.44 -2.49 -15.84
C MET A 89 2.94 -2.23 -15.97
N ILE A 90 3.53 -2.43 -17.15
CA ILE A 90 4.94 -2.12 -17.44
C ILE A 90 5.11 -0.63 -17.70
N LEU A 91 4.24 -0.02 -18.51
CA LEU A 91 4.22 1.43 -18.75
C LEU A 91 4.02 2.21 -17.44
N GLN A 92 3.20 1.69 -16.53
CA GLN A 92 3.02 2.17 -15.16
C GLN A 92 4.30 2.23 -14.32
N LYS A 93 5.25 1.31 -14.56
CA LYS A 93 6.55 1.32 -13.87
C LYS A 93 7.51 2.37 -14.43
N VAL A 94 7.31 2.80 -15.67
CA VAL A 94 8.19 3.73 -16.41
C VAL A 94 7.66 5.16 -16.35
N SER A 95 6.33 5.33 -16.30
CA SER A 95 5.66 6.63 -16.15
C SER A 95 5.79 7.11 -14.70
N LEU A 96 6.27 8.35 -14.53
CA LEU A 96 6.37 9.03 -13.22
C LEU A 96 4.99 9.43 -12.73
N TRP A 97 4.20 8.45 -12.29
CA TRP A 97 2.85 8.67 -11.76
C TRP A 97 2.86 9.60 -10.55
N LYS A 98 1.80 10.40 -10.43
CA LYS A 98 1.65 11.31 -9.30
C LYS A 98 1.52 10.51 -8.00
N ALA A 99 2.58 10.54 -7.18
CA ALA A 99 2.60 9.84 -5.91
C ALA A 99 1.85 10.63 -4.81
N VAL A 100 0.94 9.95 -4.11
CA VAL A 100 0.22 10.47 -2.95
C VAL A 100 1.10 10.34 -1.71
N SER A 101 1.23 11.40 -0.92
CA SER A 101 1.99 11.30 0.33
C SER A 101 1.21 10.54 1.40
N GLY A 102 1.91 9.74 2.22
CA GLY A 102 1.31 9.07 3.37
C GLY A 102 0.75 10.06 4.40
N GLU A 103 1.31 11.27 4.50
CA GLU A 103 0.76 12.33 5.36
C GLU A 103 -0.56 12.88 4.81
N SER A 104 -0.72 12.99 3.49
CA SER A 104 -2.01 13.32 2.86
C SER A 104 -3.06 12.26 3.20
N ILE A 105 -2.69 10.97 3.14
CA ILE A 105 -3.57 9.85 3.52
C ILE A 105 -3.96 9.92 5.00
N LYS A 106 -3.00 10.19 5.89
CA LYS A 106 -3.28 10.39 7.34
C LYS A 106 -4.23 11.56 7.57
N SER A 107 -3.99 12.68 6.90
CA SER A 107 -4.79 13.90 7.01
C SER A 107 -6.21 13.68 6.50
N PHE A 108 -6.36 13.00 5.36
CA PHE A 108 -7.64 12.56 4.82
C PHE A 108 -8.39 11.67 5.79
N CYS A 109 -7.72 10.67 6.39
CA CYS A 109 -8.31 9.80 7.40
C CYS A 109 -8.82 10.63 8.59
N ARG A 110 -7.98 11.53 9.13
CA ARG A 110 -8.31 12.41 10.26
C ARG A 110 -9.52 13.30 9.97
N ALA A 111 -9.54 13.93 8.80
CA ALA A 111 -10.61 14.84 8.39
C ALA A 111 -11.97 14.12 8.26
N ASN A 112 -11.96 12.85 7.83
CA ASN A 112 -13.17 12.05 7.59
C ASN A 112 -13.33 10.92 8.63
N SER A 113 -12.90 11.16 9.88
CA SER A 113 -12.85 10.14 10.94
C SER A 113 -14.17 9.42 11.26
N ARG A 114 -15.32 10.04 10.94
CA ARG A 114 -16.65 9.45 11.14
C ARG A 114 -17.04 8.48 10.03
N ASP A 115 -16.48 8.68 8.85
CA ASP A 115 -16.89 8.02 7.60
C ASP A 115 -15.80 7.05 7.10
N ILE A 116 -14.68 6.97 7.83
CA ILE A 116 -13.53 6.12 7.52
C ILE A 116 -13.30 5.09 8.62
N ILE A 117 -13.04 3.86 8.20
CA ILE A 117 -12.42 2.83 9.05
C ILE A 117 -11.07 2.45 8.46
N VAL A 118 -10.06 2.41 9.34
CA VAL A 118 -8.74 1.88 9.04
C VAL A 118 -8.62 0.52 9.73
N GLY A 119 -8.53 -0.55 8.94
CA GLY A 119 -8.29 -1.89 9.46
C GLY A 119 -6.92 -2.02 10.14
N PRO A 120 -6.73 -3.01 11.02
CA PRO A 120 -5.41 -3.31 11.57
C PRO A 120 -4.46 -3.70 10.44
N PRO A 121 -3.19 -3.27 10.47
CA PRO A 121 -2.24 -3.61 9.42
C PRO A 121 -1.93 -5.12 9.44
N GLU A 122 -2.06 -5.77 8.28
CA GLU A 122 -1.70 -7.18 8.10
C GLU A 122 -0.25 -7.29 7.60
N VAL A 123 0.57 -8.13 8.23
CA VAL A 123 1.97 -8.35 7.81
C VAL A 123 2.09 -9.74 7.21
N VAL A 124 2.47 -9.80 5.93
CA VAL A 124 2.66 -11.05 5.19
C VAL A 124 4.03 -11.01 4.52
N GLY A 125 4.97 -11.84 4.99
CA GLY A 125 6.32 -11.86 4.44
C GLY A 125 7.01 -10.51 4.59
N HIS A 126 7.43 -9.91 3.47
CA HIS A 126 8.01 -8.55 3.42
C HIS A 126 6.96 -7.44 3.17
N LEU A 127 5.68 -7.79 2.99
CA LEU A 127 4.60 -6.83 2.79
C LEU A 127 3.96 -6.43 4.14
N ARG A 128 3.60 -5.15 4.24
CA ARG A 128 2.69 -4.63 5.27
C ARG A 128 1.49 -4.02 4.57
N ILE A 129 0.31 -4.56 4.83
CA ILE A 129 -0.92 -4.26 4.13
C ILE A 129 -1.80 -3.41 5.03
N PHE A 130 -2.14 -2.21 4.56
CA PHE A 130 -3.10 -1.32 5.18
C PHE A 130 -4.41 -1.41 4.42
N THR A 131 -5.52 -1.51 5.14
CA THR A 131 -6.86 -1.47 4.55
C THR A 131 -7.58 -0.24 5.08
N ILE A 132 -8.02 0.63 4.19
CA ILE A 132 -8.80 1.83 4.50
C ILE A 132 -10.12 1.72 3.75
N VAL A 133 -11.23 1.92 4.44
CA VAL A 133 -12.56 1.97 3.84
C VAL A 133 -13.16 3.33 4.13
N TRP A 134 -13.65 4.00 3.10
CA TRP A 134 -14.31 5.30 3.19
C TRP A 134 -15.72 5.21 2.61
N ALA A 135 -16.71 5.67 3.38
CA ALA A 135 -18.10 5.79 2.97
C ALA A 135 -18.50 7.27 2.85
N PRO A 136 -18.29 7.90 1.68
CA PRO A 136 -18.51 9.34 1.51
C PRO A 136 -19.98 9.77 1.45
N GLN A 137 -20.93 8.83 1.35
CA GLN A 137 -22.36 9.14 1.28
C GLN A 137 -22.96 9.32 2.67
N SER A 138 -23.78 10.36 2.83
CA SER A 138 -24.51 10.62 4.06
C SER A 138 -25.37 9.41 4.45
N ASN A 139 -25.23 8.96 5.70
CA ASN A 139 -25.92 7.81 6.31
C ASN A 139 -25.40 6.42 5.91
N ASP A 140 -24.41 6.31 5.01
CA ASP A 140 -23.70 5.06 4.84
C ASP A 140 -22.65 4.89 5.95
N ARG A 141 -22.25 3.65 6.23
CA ARG A 141 -21.18 3.34 7.18
C ARG A 141 -20.05 2.62 6.46
N PRO A 142 -18.79 2.93 6.78
CA PRO A 142 -17.66 2.18 6.25
C PRO A 142 -17.73 0.70 6.69
N LYS A 143 -17.54 -0.23 5.74
CA LYS A 143 -17.62 -1.68 5.94
C LYS A 143 -16.30 -2.35 5.55
N LEU A 144 -15.60 -2.91 6.54
CA LEU A 144 -14.41 -3.74 6.32
C LEU A 144 -14.73 -5.16 5.83
N GLU A 145 -15.97 -5.60 5.97
CA GLU A 145 -16.41 -6.93 5.54
C GLU A 145 -16.10 -7.16 4.05
N GLY A 146 -15.71 -8.39 3.70
CA GLY A 146 -15.30 -8.76 2.34
C GLY A 146 -13.89 -8.32 1.94
N MET A 147 -13.31 -7.26 2.53
CA MET A 147 -12.00 -6.75 2.10
C MET A 147 -10.87 -7.76 2.24
N ARG A 148 -10.87 -8.56 3.33
CA ARG A 148 -9.83 -9.57 3.53
C ARG A 148 -9.91 -10.68 2.48
N ALA A 149 -11.12 -11.14 2.14
CA ALA A 149 -11.32 -12.13 1.09
C ALA A 149 -10.92 -11.55 -0.29
N PHE A 150 -11.35 -10.32 -0.58
CA PHE A 150 -10.96 -9.61 -1.79
C PHE A 150 -9.44 -9.51 -1.96
N ILE A 151 -8.71 -9.11 -0.91
CA ILE A 151 -7.24 -9.00 -0.95
C ILE A 151 -6.61 -10.38 -1.14
N GLN A 152 -7.11 -11.42 -0.45
CA GLN A 152 -6.58 -12.77 -0.60
C GLN A 152 -6.77 -13.33 -2.01
N GLU A 153 -7.87 -13.00 -2.67
CA GLU A 153 -8.18 -13.47 -4.03
C GLU A 153 -7.41 -12.67 -5.09
N ASN A 154 -7.48 -11.34 -5.03
CA ASN A 154 -6.94 -10.45 -6.07
C ASN A 154 -5.44 -10.14 -5.91
N PHE A 155 -4.87 -10.46 -4.75
CA PHE A 155 -3.46 -10.27 -4.44
C PHE A 155 -2.76 -11.59 -4.05
N ALA A 156 -3.39 -12.74 -4.33
CA ALA A 156 -2.92 -14.07 -3.95
C ALA A 156 -1.48 -14.33 -4.35
N TRP A 157 -1.13 -14.00 -5.60
CA TRP A 157 0.20 -14.24 -6.15
C TRP A 157 1.28 -13.46 -5.42
N GLN A 158 1.08 -12.15 -5.21
CA GLN A 158 2.03 -11.30 -4.49
C GLN A 158 2.14 -11.70 -3.01
N LEU A 159 1.03 -12.12 -2.39
CA LEU A 159 1.04 -12.67 -1.03
C LEU A 159 1.86 -13.96 -0.94
N TRP A 160 1.70 -14.85 -1.92
CA TRP A 160 2.46 -16.10 -2.00
C TRP A 160 3.94 -15.85 -2.25
N GLU A 161 4.28 -15.03 -3.25
CA GLU A 161 5.64 -14.63 -3.58
C GLU A 161 6.32 -14.01 -2.36
N SER A 162 5.67 -13.07 -1.67
CA SER A 162 6.23 -12.46 -0.47
C SER A 162 6.47 -13.45 0.67
N ARG A 163 5.60 -14.45 0.84
CA ARG A 163 5.81 -15.52 1.82
C ARG A 163 7.03 -16.36 1.46
N VAL A 164 7.12 -16.82 0.21
CA VAL A 164 8.24 -17.64 -0.28
C VAL A 164 9.56 -16.87 -0.17
N GLU A 165 9.60 -15.65 -0.67
CA GLU A 165 10.78 -14.80 -0.58
C GLU A 165 11.20 -14.52 0.86
N SER A 166 10.26 -14.37 1.79
CA SER A 166 10.62 -14.16 3.20
C SER A 166 11.33 -15.37 3.81
N VAL A 167 11.07 -16.60 3.32
CA VAL A 167 11.78 -17.80 3.73
C VAL A 167 13.20 -17.82 3.16
N ILE A 168 13.35 -17.42 1.89
CA ILE A 168 14.65 -17.34 1.20
C ILE A 168 15.52 -16.21 1.76
N ARG A 169 14.93 -15.07 2.11
CA ARG A 169 15.65 -13.88 2.59
C ARG A 169 16.09 -14.00 4.04
N LYS A 170 15.44 -14.80 4.87
CA LYS A 170 15.82 -15.01 6.29
C LYS A 170 17.30 -15.39 6.47
N PRO A 171 17.86 -16.39 5.76
CA PRO A 171 19.29 -16.69 5.85
C PRO A 171 20.16 -15.52 5.39
N ILE A 172 19.81 -14.84 4.29
CA ILE A 172 20.58 -13.70 3.77
C ILE A 172 20.61 -12.52 4.76
N GLN A 173 19.46 -12.18 5.35
CA GLN A 173 19.37 -11.15 6.39
C GLN A 173 20.13 -11.53 7.66
N TRP A 174 20.16 -12.82 8.01
CA TRP A 174 20.97 -13.31 9.13
C TRP A 174 22.47 -13.17 8.84
N PHE A 175 22.93 -13.53 7.64
CA PHE A 175 24.31 -13.33 7.23
C PHE A 175 24.68 -11.84 7.17
N GLY A 176 23.84 -10.99 6.60
CA GLY A 176 24.06 -9.54 6.56
C GLY A 176 24.16 -8.90 7.95
N ARG A 177 23.26 -9.28 8.88
CA ARG A 177 23.32 -8.81 10.28
C ARG A 177 24.54 -9.33 11.02
N THR A 178 24.94 -10.58 10.76
CA THR A 178 26.12 -11.19 11.38
C THR A 178 27.40 -10.55 10.87
N ALA A 179 27.54 -10.35 9.56
CA ALA A 179 28.66 -9.65 8.94
C ALA A 179 28.75 -8.19 9.42
N ALA A 180 27.64 -7.46 9.47
CA ALA A 180 27.62 -6.09 10.01
C ALA A 180 28.02 -6.04 11.50
N ARG A 181 27.61 -7.03 12.30
CA ARG A 181 28.05 -7.16 13.70
C ARG A 181 29.53 -7.44 13.86
N ILE A 182 30.09 -8.34 13.03
CA ILE A 182 31.52 -8.66 13.04
C ILE A 182 32.34 -7.43 12.63
N PHE A 183 31.93 -6.75 11.56
CA PHE A 183 32.62 -5.55 11.07
C PHE A 183 32.58 -4.40 12.09
N LEU A 184 31.45 -4.19 12.76
CA LEU A 184 31.33 -3.20 13.84
C LEU A 184 32.13 -3.59 15.10
N TRP A 185 32.26 -4.88 15.40
CA TRP A 185 33.08 -5.37 16.51
C TRP A 185 34.57 -5.10 16.27
N ASP A 186 35.08 -5.41 15.08
CA ASP A 186 36.47 -5.13 14.67
C ASP A 186 36.77 -3.62 14.61
N SER A 187 35.75 -2.79 14.41
CA SER A 187 35.89 -1.32 14.40
C SER A 187 35.94 -0.69 15.81
N ILE A 188 35.42 -1.40 16.82
CA ILE A 188 35.31 -0.92 18.21
C ILE A 188 36.42 -1.51 19.09
N HIS A 189 37.01 -2.64 18.70
CA HIS A 189 38.17 -3.27 19.33
C HIS A 189 39.28 -3.53 18.31
N PRO A 190 40.09 -2.52 17.96
CA PRO A 190 41.35 -2.74 17.24
C PRO A 190 42.41 -3.43 18.10
#